data_AF-A0A256W5G4-F1
#
_entry.id   AF-A0A256W5G4-F1
#
_cell.length_a   1.000
_cell.length_b   1.000
_cell.length_c   1.000
_cell.angle_alpha   90.00
_cell.angle_beta   90.00
_cell.angle_gamma   90.00
#
_symmetry.space_group_name_H-M   'P 1'
#
loop_
_entity.id
_entity.type
_entity.pdbx_description
1 polymer ?
#
loop_
_entity_poly.entity_id
_entity_poly.type
_entity_poly.pdbx_seq_one_letter_code
_entity_poly.pdbx_strand_id
1 'polypeptide(L)'
;MKDFIIINGPNLNLLGIREPEIYGNEKFEDFVENLNSKLRGVSIDYFQSNIEGEIIDKLHEVGFSYKGIILNAGGYTHTSVAIADAISAIETPVIEVHISNIYAREEYRRNSMSTK
;
A
#
# COMPACT_ATOMS: atom_id res chain seq x y z
N MET A 1 -11.90 1.76 17.36
CA MET A 1 -10.63 1.57 16.64
C MET A 1 -10.91 0.72 15.43
N LYS A 2 -10.60 1.23 14.24
CA LYS A 2 -10.55 0.39 13.03
C LYS A 2 -9.25 -0.42 13.07
N ASP A 3 -9.25 -1.65 12.57
CA ASP A 3 -8.09 -2.53 12.77
C ASP A 3 -6.94 -2.17 11.82
N PHE A 4 -7.10 -2.40 10.52
CA PHE A 4 -6.02 -2.18 9.56
C PHE A 4 -6.53 -1.50 8.28
N ILE A 5 -5.62 -0.89 7.55
CA ILE A 5 -5.89 -0.36 6.21
C ILE A 5 -4.77 -0.76 5.25
N ILE A 6 -5.16 -1.12 4.03
CA ILE A 6 -4.24 -1.26 2.90
C ILE A 6 -4.28 0.04 2.08
N ILE A 7 -3.12 0.64 1.85
CA ILE A 7 -2.92 1.83 1.01
C ILE A 7 -2.06 1.44 -0.19
N ASN A 8 -2.62 1.56 -1.39
CA ASN A 8 -1.95 1.26 -2.64
C ASN A 8 -1.65 2.55 -3.43
N GLY A 9 -0.41 2.68 -3.87
CA GLY A 9 0.06 3.78 -4.69
C GLY A 9 -0.23 3.59 -6.20
N PRO A 10 0.54 4.29 -7.06
CA PRO A 10 0.23 4.41 -8.47
C PRO A 10 0.33 3.08 -9.22
N ASN A 11 -0.51 2.95 -10.25
CA ASN A 11 -0.68 1.83 -11.16
C ASN A 11 -1.25 0.55 -10.55
N LEU A 12 -1.44 0.47 -9.23
CA LEU A 12 -2.00 -0.73 -8.59
C LEU A 12 -3.49 -0.90 -8.83
N ASN A 13 -4.20 0.15 -9.28
CA ASN A 13 -5.55 0.04 -9.82
C ASN A 13 -5.64 -0.79 -11.12
N LEU A 14 -4.49 -1.11 -11.74
CA LEU A 14 -4.43 -1.91 -12.97
C LEU A 14 -4.18 -3.41 -12.70
N LEU A 15 -4.06 -3.82 -11.44
CA LEU A 15 -4.01 -5.24 -11.06
C LEU A 15 -5.29 -5.95 -11.56
N GLY A 16 -5.14 -7.18 -12.05
CA GLY A 16 -6.25 -7.92 -12.66
C GLY A 16 -6.55 -7.57 -14.12
N ILE A 17 -6.05 -6.43 -14.63
CA ILE A 17 -6.25 -5.99 -16.03
C ILE A 17 -4.95 -6.12 -16.83
N ARG A 18 -3.81 -5.82 -16.20
CA ARG A 18 -2.49 -5.84 -16.81
C ARG A 18 -1.71 -7.08 -16.38
N GLU A 19 -1.06 -7.75 -17.33
CA GLU A 19 -0.20 -8.92 -17.09
C GLU A 19 -0.86 -9.99 -16.19
N PRO A 20 -2.08 -10.48 -16.53
CA PRO A 20 -2.86 -11.40 -15.69
C PRO A 20 -2.14 -12.73 -15.39
N GLU A 21 -1.23 -13.15 -16.26
CA GLU A 21 -0.32 -14.29 -16.06
C GLU A 21 0.57 -14.12 -14.81
N ILE A 22 0.86 -12.86 -14.42
CA ILE A 22 1.77 -12.49 -13.32
C ILE A 22 0.96 -12.10 -12.07
N TYR A 23 -0.16 -11.39 -12.23
CA TYR A 23 -0.90 -10.78 -11.11
C TYR A 23 -2.26 -11.42 -10.83
N GLY A 24 -2.71 -12.38 -11.64
CA GLY A 24 -4.05 -12.96 -11.56
C GLY A 24 -5.12 -12.07 -12.19
N ASN A 25 -6.37 -12.55 -12.17
CA ASN A 25 -7.55 -11.86 -12.75
C ASN A 25 -8.46 -11.20 -11.70
N GLU A 26 -8.08 -11.23 -10.42
CA GLU A 26 -8.88 -10.71 -9.32
C GLU A 26 -8.64 -9.21 -9.17
N LYS A 27 -9.71 -8.42 -9.03
CA LYS A 27 -9.56 -7.01 -8.67
C LYS A 27 -9.10 -6.91 -7.22
N PHE A 28 -8.36 -5.86 -6.89
CA PHE A 28 -7.83 -5.74 -5.55
C PHE A 28 -8.94 -5.56 -4.50
N GLU A 29 -10.04 -4.92 -4.86
CA GLU A 29 -11.23 -4.79 -4.01
C GLU A 29 -11.83 -6.16 -3.67
N ASP A 30 -11.97 -7.05 -4.66
CA ASP A 30 -12.49 -8.41 -4.47
C ASP A 30 -11.56 -9.22 -3.55
N PHE A 31 -10.24 -9.06 -3.72
CA PHE A 31 -9.24 -9.66 -2.82
C PHE A 31 -9.40 -9.19 -1.37
N VAL A 32 -9.62 -7.88 -1.15
CA VAL A 32 -9.82 -7.33 0.19
C VAL A 32 -11.12 -7.81 0.82
N GLU A 33 -12.21 -7.90 0.06
CA GLU A 33 -13.48 -8.46 0.54
C GLU A 33 -13.32 -9.93 0.95
N ASN A 34 -12.63 -10.72 0.13
CA ASN A 34 -12.30 -12.11 0.42
C ASN A 34 -11.45 -12.23 1.69
N LEU A 35 -10.43 -11.38 1.84
CA LEU A 35 -9.57 -11.34 3.02
C LEU A 35 -10.36 -11.02 4.29
N ASN A 36 -11.22 -10.00 4.25
CA ASN A 36 -12.13 -9.65 5.35
C ASN A 36 -13.06 -10.81 5.72
N SER A 37 -13.57 -11.56 4.75
CA SER A 37 -14.43 -12.73 5.02
C SER A 37 -13.72 -13.87 5.76
N LYS A 38 -12.40 -13.98 5.59
CA LYS A 38 -11.56 -15.01 6.21
C LYS A 38 -11.06 -14.61 7.60
N LEU A 39 -10.85 -13.32 7.83
CA LEU A 39 -10.31 -12.80 9.09
C LEU A 39 -11.42 -12.49 10.09
N ARG A 40 -11.68 -13.43 11.00
CA ARG A 40 -12.68 -13.21 12.06
C ARG A 40 -12.18 -12.20 13.09
N GLY A 41 -12.96 -11.14 13.31
CA GLY A 41 -12.69 -10.13 14.33
C GLY A 41 -11.61 -9.12 13.94
N VAL A 42 -11.25 -9.04 12.65
CA VAL A 42 -10.33 -8.04 12.10
C VAL A 42 -10.98 -7.40 10.87
N SER A 43 -11.05 -6.06 10.83
CA SER A 43 -11.51 -5.30 9.66
C SER A 43 -10.34 -4.68 8.90
N ILE A 44 -10.29 -4.86 7.58
CA ILE A 44 -9.31 -4.24 6.70
C ILE A 44 -10.02 -3.27 5.75
N ASP A 45 -9.71 -2.00 5.89
CA ASP A 45 -10.12 -0.96 4.94
C ASP A 45 -9.14 -0.93 3.75
N TYR A 46 -9.58 -0.37 2.62
CA TYR A 46 -8.77 -0.26 1.41
C TYR A 46 -8.83 1.14 0.80
N PHE A 47 -7.68 1.64 0.36
CA PHE A 47 -7.54 2.87 -0.38
C PHE A 47 -6.46 2.73 -1.47
N GLN A 48 -6.70 3.33 -2.63
CA GLN A 48 -5.74 3.41 -3.71
C GLN A 48 -5.76 4.79 -4.34
N SER A 49 -4.57 5.31 -4.67
CA SER A 49 -4.47 6.50 -5.52
C SER A 49 -3.21 6.50 -6.39
N ASN A 50 -3.33 7.14 -7.55
CA ASN A 50 -2.19 7.49 -8.40
C ASN A 50 -1.56 8.84 -8.03
N ILE A 51 -2.24 9.64 -7.22
CA ILE A 51 -1.85 11.00 -6.86
C ILE A 51 -1.11 10.94 -5.53
N GLU A 52 0.15 11.38 -5.51
CA GLU A 52 1.01 11.34 -4.33
C GLU A 52 0.39 12.05 -3.12
N GLY A 53 -0.17 13.25 -3.34
CA GLY A 53 -0.83 14.03 -2.28
C GLY A 53 -1.99 13.30 -1.61
N GLU A 54 -2.80 12.55 -2.38
CA GLU A 54 -3.92 11.80 -1.80
C GLU A 54 -3.46 10.64 -0.91
N ILE A 55 -2.30 10.05 -1.22
CA ILE A 55 -1.69 9.02 -0.37
C ILE A 55 -1.20 9.65 0.94
N ILE A 56 -0.56 10.82 0.86
CA ILE A 56 -0.11 11.58 2.03
C ILE A 56 -1.30 11.97 2.92
N ASP A 57 -2.35 12.52 2.32
CA ASP A 57 -3.57 12.91 3.05
C ASP A 57 -4.21 11.70 3.72
N LYS A 58 -4.25 10.55 3.04
CA LYS A 58 -4.76 9.30 3.64
C LYS A 58 -3.91 8.83 4.80
N LEU A 59 -2.58 8.89 4.69
CA LEU A 59 -1.66 8.55 5.78
C LEU A 59 -1.92 9.43 7.01
N HIS A 60 -2.09 10.74 6.83
CA HIS A 60 -2.42 11.66 7.93
C HIS A 60 -3.81 11.37 8.54
N GLU A 61 -4.80 11.05 7.72
CA GLU A 61 -6.16 10.71 8.17
C GLU A 61 -6.18 9.48 9.09
N VAL A 62 -5.43 8.43 8.71
CA VAL A 62 -5.46 7.13 9.40
C VAL A 62 -4.33 6.93 10.41
N GLY A 63 -3.33 7.81 10.38
CA GLY A 63 -2.07 7.72 11.11
C GLY A 63 -2.14 7.81 12.63
N PHE A 64 -3.34 8.04 13.19
CA PHE A 64 -3.54 8.18 14.64
C PHE A 64 -4.71 7.37 15.19
N SER A 65 -5.38 6.56 14.35
CA SER A 65 -6.63 5.87 14.75
C SER A 65 -6.72 4.39 14.38
N TYR A 66 -5.81 3.90 13.54
CA TYR A 66 -5.74 2.50 13.10
C TYR A 66 -4.69 1.72 13.90
N LYS A 67 -4.82 0.39 13.96
CA LYS A 67 -3.80 -0.47 14.59
C LYS A 67 -2.59 -0.70 13.68
N GLY A 68 -2.74 -0.53 12.37
CA GLY A 68 -1.63 -0.64 11.42
C GLY A 68 -2.03 -0.27 9.98
N ILE A 69 -1.02 0.10 9.19
CA ILE A 69 -1.13 0.45 7.78
C ILE A 69 -0.25 -0.51 6.98
N ILE A 70 -0.81 -1.10 5.93
CA ILE A 70 -0.08 -1.88 4.93
C ILE A 70 0.06 -1.00 3.69
N LEU A 71 1.27 -0.56 3.38
CA LEU A 71 1.54 0.36 2.29
C LEU A 71 2.29 -0.33 1.16
N ASN A 72 1.71 -0.31 -0.05
CA ASN A 72 2.46 -0.54 -1.28
C ASN A 72 2.49 0.78 -2.06
N ALA A 73 3.57 1.54 -1.92
CA ALA A 73 3.70 2.84 -2.57
C ALA A 73 3.97 2.74 -4.09
N GLY A 74 4.01 1.54 -4.67
CA GLY A 74 4.22 1.33 -6.10
C GLY A 74 5.52 2.00 -6.57
N GLY A 75 5.43 2.79 -7.64
CA GLY A 75 6.57 3.56 -8.15
C GLY A 75 7.12 4.57 -7.15
N TYR A 76 6.28 5.13 -6.26
CA TYR A 76 6.70 6.15 -5.30
C TYR A 76 7.61 5.62 -4.20
N THR A 77 7.63 4.30 -3.98
CA THR A 77 8.63 3.63 -3.14
C THR A 77 10.05 4.12 -3.43
N HIS A 78 10.36 4.34 -4.70
CA HIS A 78 11.72 4.63 -5.15
C HIS A 78 12.01 6.13 -5.30
N THR A 79 10.99 6.99 -5.16
CA THR A 79 11.08 8.39 -5.55
C THR A 79 10.55 9.38 -4.52
N SER A 80 9.60 8.96 -3.67
CA SER A 80 8.86 9.88 -2.80
C SER A 80 9.48 9.97 -1.42
N VAL A 81 10.27 11.03 -1.22
CA VAL A 81 10.66 11.46 0.14
C VAL A 81 9.45 11.99 0.90
N ALA A 82 8.48 12.61 0.21
CA ALA A 82 7.29 13.17 0.84
C ALA A 82 6.42 12.10 1.53
N ILE A 83 6.24 10.93 0.91
CA ILE A 83 5.54 9.80 1.55
C ILE A 83 6.36 9.25 2.73
N ALA A 84 7.68 9.17 2.61
CA ALA A 84 8.54 8.72 3.71
C ALA A 84 8.47 9.65 4.94
N ASP A 85 8.42 10.96 4.71
CA ASP A 85 8.24 11.96 5.76
C ASP A 85 6.84 11.87 6.39
N ALA A 86 5.79 11.66 5.57
CA ALA A 86 4.43 11.45 6.08
C ALA A 86 4.32 10.20 6.97
N ILE A 87 4.98 9.09 6.59
CA ILE A 87 5.09 7.88 7.44
C ILE A 87 5.79 8.20 8.76
N SER A 88 6.86 9.00 8.71
CA SER A 88 7.63 9.38 9.91
C SER A 88 6.86 10.32 10.86
N ALA A 89 5.80 10.98 10.37
CA ALA A 89 5.00 11.96 11.11
C ALA A 89 3.75 11.36 11.79
N ILE A 90 3.46 10.07 11.61
CA ILE A 90 2.28 9.39 12.17
C ILE A 90 2.67 8.36 13.24
N GLU A 91 1.70 7.99 14.11
CA GLU A 91 1.93 7.02 15.20
C GLU A 91 1.54 5.58 14.81
N THR A 92 0.59 5.42 13.89
CA THR A 92 0.16 4.11 13.39
C THR A 92 1.33 3.41 12.70
N PRO A 93 1.68 2.17 13.08
CA PRO A 93 2.78 1.44 12.45
C PRO A 93 2.48 1.15 10.97
N VAL A 94 3.47 1.39 10.11
CA VAL A 94 3.39 1.16 8.66
C VAL A 94 4.28 -0.02 8.26
N ILE A 95 3.72 -0.97 7.51
CA ILE A 95 4.47 -2.06 6.88
C ILE A 95 4.47 -1.85 5.38
N GLU A 96 5.67 -1.72 4.80
CA GLU A 96 5.87 -1.66 3.36
C GLU A 96 5.74 -3.05 2.73
N VAL A 97 4.95 -3.17 1.66
CA VAL A 97 4.73 -4.42 0.92
C VAL A 97 4.90 -4.20 -0.57
N HIS A 98 5.53 -5.16 -1.24
CA HIS A 98 5.65 -5.22 -2.69
C HIS A 98 5.11 -6.53 -3.22
N ILE A 99 4.30 -6.47 -4.29
CA ILE A 99 3.80 -7.69 -4.95
C ILE A 99 4.95 -8.40 -5.70
N SER A 100 5.83 -7.63 -6.35
CA SER A 100 7.00 -8.16 -7.05
C SER A 100 8.26 -8.09 -6.20
N ASN A 101 9.21 -9.02 -6.41
CA ASN A 101 10.54 -8.91 -5.80
C ASN A 101 11.33 -7.74 -6.42
N ILE A 102 11.41 -6.62 -5.71
CA ILE A 102 12.12 -5.41 -6.17
C ILE A 102 13.64 -5.62 -6.32
N TYR A 103 14.25 -6.56 -5.61
CA TYR A 103 15.69 -6.84 -5.68
C TYR A 103 16.10 -7.57 -6.96
N ALA A 104 15.17 -8.32 -7.55
CA ALA A 104 15.35 -9.00 -8.83
C ALA A 104 15.13 -8.09 -10.05
N ARG A 105 14.80 -6.81 -9.80
CA ARG A 105 14.48 -5.82 -10.84
C ARG A 105 15.63 -4.85 -11.07
N GLU A 106 15.37 -3.84 -11.89
CA GLU A 106 16.32 -2.79 -12.26
C GLU A 106 16.90 -2.09 -11.02
N GLU A 107 18.13 -1.58 -11.12
CA GLU A 107 18.87 -1.04 -9.97
C GLU A 107 18.13 0.08 -9.22
N TYR A 108 17.46 0.97 -9.95
CA TYR A 108 16.67 2.05 -9.34
C TYR A 108 15.49 1.56 -8.48
N ARG A 109 15.06 0.30 -8.64
CA ARG A 109 13.99 -0.30 -7.83
C ARG A 109 14.49 -0.98 -6.56
N ARG A 110 15.81 -1.12 -6.39
CA ARG A 110 16.38 -1.74 -5.20
C ARG A 110 16.43 -0.81 -4.00
N ASN A 111 16.30 0.49 -4.23
CA ASN A 111 16.29 1.50 -3.19
C ASN A 111 14.84 1.89 -2.88
N SER A 112 14.45 1.76 -1.61
CA SER A 112 13.21 2.33 -1.09
C SER A 112 13.54 3.58 -0.29
N MET A 113 12.73 4.63 -0.46
CA MET A 113 12.80 5.84 0.35
C MET A 113 12.03 5.69 1.67
N SER A 114 11.09 4.75 1.73
CA SER A 114 10.15 4.57 2.85
C SER A 114 10.63 3.57 3.90
N THR A 115 11.52 2.64 3.52
CA THR A 115 12.14 1.69 4.46
C THR A 115 13.50 2.21 4.93
N LYS A 116 13.70 2.22 6.26
CA LYS A 116 15.00 2.37 6.91
C LYS A 116 15.41 1.06 7.56
#